data_AF-A0A7C3QLD4-F1
#
_entry.id   AF-A0A7C3QLD4-F1
#
_cell.length_a   1.000
_cell.length_b   1.000
_cell.length_c   1.000
_cell.angle_alpha   90.00
_cell.angle_beta   90.00
_cell.angle_gamma   90.00
#
_symmetry.space_group_name_H-M   'P 1'
#
loop_
_entity.id
_entity.type
_entity.pdbx_description
1 polymer ?
#
loop_
_entity_poly.entity_id
_entity_poly.type
_entity_poly.pdbx_seq_one_letter_code
_entity_poly.pdbx_strand_id
1 'polypeptide(L)'
;MFEILFLGTSASAPSAKRGLSGQIVSHNEYRFLIDCGEGTQRQILQSGAGFKRLTRVLITHGHLDHILGLGGLLSTFLRWEAIEELEIFGGRSTLERVHTLLYDVVLRGNQPPMPLKMQEIKPGTFFEAEDFTVSAFPVSHRGPDCLGYVFEEKARRPFLAARADELGVPFGPQRRELVAGNAVTLADGRVVTPDQVLGPLEKGSRLVVVGDAGRTDDLVEVCRGADGLVIESTYLDEEADMARQFSHLTARMGAELARKAGVKKLILTHISRRYREKDVIAEAQSVFPNTVVARDFDIYQIKREI
;
A
#
# COMPACT_ATOMS: atom_id res chain seq x y z
N MET A 1 -3.25 -2.33 -12.22
CA MET A 1 -2.59 -3.39 -11.43
C MET A 1 -1.68 -2.73 -10.42
N PHE A 2 -1.64 -3.24 -9.19
CA PHE A 2 -0.65 -2.80 -8.19
C PHE A 2 0.52 -3.79 -8.13
N GLU A 3 1.70 -3.27 -7.85
CA GLU A 3 2.88 -4.07 -7.53
C GLU A 3 3.38 -3.66 -6.14
N ILE A 4 3.73 -4.64 -5.31
CA ILE A 4 4.36 -4.40 -4.02
C ILE A 4 5.73 -5.07 -3.96
N LEU A 5 6.75 -4.28 -3.64
CA LEU A 5 8.11 -4.71 -3.35
C LEU A 5 8.36 -4.60 -1.84
N PHE A 6 8.76 -5.70 -1.20
CA PHE A 6 9.14 -5.71 0.21
C PHE A 6 10.60 -5.32 0.35
N LEU A 7 10.90 -4.26 1.11
CA LEU A 7 12.27 -3.85 1.39
C LEU A 7 12.76 -4.41 2.72
N GLY A 8 11.87 -4.54 3.70
CA GLY A 8 12.17 -5.18 4.97
C GLY A 8 10.91 -5.73 5.61
N THR A 9 11.08 -6.85 6.30
CA THR A 9 9.99 -7.76 6.71
C THR A 9 10.13 -8.28 8.14
N SER A 10 11.07 -7.75 8.92
CA SER A 10 11.35 -8.14 10.30
C SER A 10 10.57 -7.28 11.29
N ALA A 11 10.10 -7.90 12.38
CA ALA A 11 9.47 -7.19 13.48
C ALA A 11 10.46 -6.64 14.51
N SER A 12 10.29 -5.38 14.93
CA SER A 12 10.98 -4.67 16.02
C SER A 12 12.51 -4.50 15.91
N ALA A 13 13.22 -5.50 15.40
CA ALA A 13 14.67 -5.49 15.26
C ALA A 13 15.06 -6.20 13.94
N PRO A 14 16.10 -5.72 13.24
CA PRO A 14 16.55 -6.36 12.01
C PRO A 14 17.24 -7.70 12.32
N SER A 15 17.41 -8.49 11.26
CA SER A 15 18.26 -9.67 11.25
C SER A 15 19.18 -9.62 10.02
N ALA A 16 20.15 -10.55 9.95
CA ALA A 16 21.01 -10.68 8.77
C ALA A 16 20.23 -10.99 7.47
N LYS A 17 18.98 -11.45 7.57
CA LYS A 17 18.14 -11.86 6.42
C LYS A 17 16.94 -10.95 6.16
N ARG A 18 16.55 -10.12 7.13
CA ARG A 18 15.33 -9.32 7.10
C ARG A 18 15.59 -7.95 7.71
N GLY A 19 15.43 -6.90 6.91
CA GLY A 19 15.42 -5.51 7.33
C GLY A 19 14.14 -5.17 8.10
N LEU A 20 14.11 -3.98 8.69
CA LEU A 20 12.93 -3.43 9.36
C LEU A 20 11.86 -3.01 8.35
N SER A 21 10.62 -2.83 8.83
CA SER A 21 9.44 -2.51 8.02
C SER A 21 9.70 -1.43 6.97
N GLY A 22 9.45 -1.79 5.72
CA GLY A 22 9.53 -0.88 4.58
C GLY A 22 9.12 -1.62 3.32
N GLN A 23 8.26 -1.00 2.52
CA GLN A 23 7.77 -1.60 1.28
C GLN A 23 7.37 -0.53 0.26
N ILE A 24 7.50 -0.82 -1.02
CA ILE A 24 7.11 0.09 -2.09
C ILE A 24 5.88 -0.46 -2.79
N VAL A 25 4.79 0.31 -2.78
CA VAL A 25 3.63 0.05 -3.63
C VAL A 25 3.74 0.92 -4.87
N SER A 26 3.59 0.30 -6.05
CA SER A 26 3.70 0.98 -7.34
C SER A 26 2.45 0.75 -8.20
N HIS A 27 2.08 1.79 -8.94
CA HIS A 27 1.03 1.78 -9.95
C HIS A 27 1.39 2.76 -11.07
N ASN A 28 1.61 2.26 -12.28
CA ASN A 28 2.13 3.05 -13.41
C ASN A 28 3.40 3.85 -13.00
N GLU A 29 3.35 5.18 -13.06
CA GLU A 29 4.42 6.08 -12.63
C GLU A 29 4.47 6.35 -11.12
N TYR A 30 3.38 6.06 -10.40
CA TYR A 30 3.25 6.36 -8.98
C TYR A 30 3.95 5.31 -8.13
N ARG A 31 4.69 5.79 -7.12
CA ARG A 31 5.36 4.96 -6.13
C ARG A 31 5.11 5.54 -4.74
N PHE A 32 4.77 4.67 -3.80
CA PHE A 32 4.53 4.99 -2.40
C PHE A 32 5.43 4.11 -1.54
N LEU A 33 6.28 4.72 -0.73
CA LEU A 33 7.01 4.01 0.31
C LEU A 33 6.12 3.91 1.54
N ILE A 34 5.75 2.69 1.97
CA ILE A 34 4.99 2.46 3.20
C ILE A 34 5.98 2.04 4.27
N ASP A 35 6.01 2.81 5.35
CA ASP A 35 6.99 2.78 6.42
C ASP A 35 8.45 2.92 5.93
N CYS A 36 9.33 3.28 6.85
CA CYS A 36 10.74 3.53 6.58
C CYS A 36 11.58 3.18 7.81
N GLY A 37 11.68 1.89 8.11
CA GLY A 37 12.57 1.36 9.13
C GLY A 37 14.04 1.62 8.83
N GLU A 38 14.89 1.53 9.87
CA GLU A 38 16.33 1.71 9.72
C GLU A 38 16.90 0.83 8.60
N GLY A 39 17.73 1.42 7.72
CA GLY A 39 18.36 0.73 6.60
C GLY A 39 17.54 0.71 5.30
N THR A 40 16.28 1.20 5.30
CA THR A 40 15.41 1.22 4.11
C THR A 40 16.08 1.79 2.85
N GLN A 41 16.84 2.88 2.97
CA GLN A 41 17.56 3.46 1.82
C GLN A 41 18.56 2.49 1.15
N ARG A 42 19.20 1.60 1.93
CA ARG A 42 20.13 0.59 1.40
C ARG A 42 19.35 -0.52 0.71
N GLN A 43 18.22 -0.94 1.29
CA GLN A 43 17.33 -1.93 0.68
C GLN A 43 16.76 -1.42 -0.66
N ILE A 44 16.43 -0.12 -0.77
CA ILE A 44 16.00 0.50 -2.04
C ILE A 44 17.08 0.38 -3.12
N LEU A 45 18.34 0.60 -2.76
CA LEU A 45 19.46 0.47 -3.70
C LEU A 45 19.72 -1.00 -4.06
N GLN A 46 19.70 -1.91 -3.08
CA GLN A 46 19.94 -3.34 -3.29
C GLN A 46 18.86 -4.01 -4.13
N SER A 47 17.60 -3.59 -3.99
CA SER A 47 16.48 -4.07 -4.81
C SER A 47 16.54 -3.62 -6.27
N GLY A 48 17.36 -2.62 -6.59
CA GLY A 48 17.39 -1.99 -7.92
C GLY A 48 16.22 -1.03 -8.19
N ALA A 49 15.28 -0.85 -7.24
CA ALA A 49 14.12 0.02 -7.41
C ALA A 49 14.50 1.51 -7.53
N GLY A 50 15.60 1.90 -6.88
CA GLY A 50 16.11 3.28 -6.87
C GLY A 50 15.13 4.32 -6.31
N PHE A 51 15.54 5.58 -6.33
CA PHE A 51 14.80 6.68 -5.69
C PHE A 51 13.86 7.46 -6.63
N LYS A 52 13.94 7.23 -7.95
CA LYS A 52 13.17 7.99 -8.94
C LYS A 52 11.66 7.87 -8.68
N ARG A 53 10.98 9.02 -8.56
CA ARG A 53 9.53 9.14 -8.25
C ARG A 53 9.10 8.57 -6.89
N LEU A 54 10.04 8.28 -5.98
CA LEU A 54 9.75 7.81 -4.63
C LEU A 54 9.70 8.99 -3.64
N THR A 55 8.78 9.92 -3.90
CA THR A 55 8.65 11.19 -3.15
C THR A 55 7.49 11.17 -2.16
N ARG A 56 6.72 10.09 -2.09
CA ARG A 56 5.59 9.93 -1.16
C ARG A 56 5.86 8.79 -0.19
N VAL A 57 5.88 9.14 1.09
CA VAL A 57 6.08 8.18 2.19
C VAL A 57 4.82 8.14 3.04
N LEU A 58 4.27 6.95 3.23
CA LEU A 58 3.08 6.70 4.04
C LEU A 58 3.53 5.97 5.32
N ILE A 59 3.32 6.58 6.49
CA ILE A 59 3.73 5.99 7.77
C ILE A 59 2.51 5.44 8.50
N THR A 60 2.52 4.14 8.76
CA THR A 60 1.43 3.44 9.47
C THR A 60 1.29 3.95 10.91
N HIS A 61 2.41 4.09 11.62
CA HIS A 61 2.46 4.59 12.99
C HIS A 61 3.89 4.99 13.42
N GLY A 62 4.01 5.62 14.59
CA GLY A 62 5.26 6.24 15.04
C GLY A 62 6.30 5.31 15.65
N HIS A 63 6.16 3.98 15.66
CA HIS A 63 7.20 3.12 16.24
C HIS A 63 8.53 3.23 15.48
N LEU A 64 9.63 3.05 16.22
CA LEU A 64 10.96 3.40 15.73
C LEU A 64 11.42 2.53 14.56
N ASP A 65 11.04 1.27 14.57
CA ASP A 65 11.28 0.33 13.48
C ASP A 65 10.49 0.63 12.20
N HIS A 66 9.57 1.59 12.23
CA HIS A 66 8.83 2.08 11.06
C HIS A 66 9.28 3.48 10.61
N ILE A 67 10.06 4.23 11.40
CA ILE A 67 10.39 5.63 11.08
C ILE A 67 11.88 5.98 11.09
N LEU A 68 12.75 5.19 11.74
CA LEU A 68 14.16 5.57 11.92
C LEU A 68 14.96 5.65 10.61
N GLY A 69 14.50 4.98 9.55
CA GLY A 69 15.08 5.07 8.21
C GLY A 69 14.89 6.43 7.54
N LEU A 70 13.88 7.20 7.94
CA LEU A 70 13.57 8.51 7.35
C LEU A 70 14.73 9.48 7.44
N GLY A 71 15.48 9.46 8.55
CA GLY A 71 16.62 10.38 8.71
C GLY A 71 17.74 10.12 7.71
N GLY A 72 18.06 8.84 7.48
CA GLY A 72 19.01 8.44 6.45
C GLY A 72 18.50 8.74 5.05
N LEU A 73 17.22 8.42 4.77
CA LEU A 73 16.59 8.68 3.49
C LEU A 73 16.60 10.17 3.14
N LEU A 74 16.20 11.04 4.08
CA LEU A 74 16.26 12.50 3.90
C LEU A 74 17.69 12.95 3.63
N SER A 75 18.68 12.49 4.41
CA SER A 75 20.08 12.85 4.20
C SER A 75 20.59 12.49 2.79
N THR A 76 20.13 11.37 2.24
CA THR A 76 20.40 10.97 0.86
C THR A 76 19.70 11.89 -0.14
N PHE A 77 18.41 12.18 0.05
CA PHE A 77 17.64 13.02 -0.87
C PHE A 77 18.18 14.45 -0.94
N LEU A 78 18.66 15.01 0.17
CA LEU A 78 19.28 16.35 0.22
C LEU A 78 20.51 16.49 -0.69
N ARG A 79 21.16 15.38 -1.07
CA ARG A 79 22.33 15.34 -1.96
C ARG A 79 21.96 14.92 -3.39
N TRP A 80 20.70 14.59 -3.63
CA TRP A 80 20.24 13.98 -4.86
C TRP A 80 19.39 15.00 -5.64
N GLU A 81 20.02 15.69 -6.61
CA GLU A 81 19.41 16.80 -7.35
C GLU A 81 18.09 16.46 -8.06
N ALA A 82 17.84 15.17 -8.34
CA ALA A 82 16.62 14.72 -9.01
C ALA A 82 15.39 14.57 -8.10
N ILE A 83 15.52 14.83 -6.78
CA ILE A 83 14.40 14.78 -5.84
C ILE A 83 13.93 16.21 -5.58
N GLU A 84 12.79 16.56 -6.18
CA GLU A 84 12.26 17.92 -6.13
C GLU A 84 11.40 18.20 -4.90
N GLU A 85 10.83 17.17 -4.26
CA GLU A 85 10.07 17.28 -3.01
C GLU A 85 9.98 15.94 -2.27
N LEU A 86 9.64 15.98 -0.99
CA LEU A 86 9.30 14.82 -0.17
C LEU A 86 8.01 15.09 0.62
N GLU A 87 7.00 14.26 0.40
CA GLU A 87 5.73 14.26 1.12
C GLU A 87 5.70 13.07 2.09
N ILE A 88 5.44 13.33 3.37
CA ILE A 88 5.30 12.30 4.40
C ILE A 88 3.89 12.39 4.98
N PHE A 89 3.14 11.31 4.84
CA PHE A 89 1.76 11.17 5.30
C PHE A 89 1.74 10.29 6.55
N GLY A 90 0.95 10.68 7.55
CA GLY A 90 0.78 9.88 8.76
C GLY A 90 -0.23 10.49 9.73
N GLY A 91 -0.53 9.77 10.81
CA GLY A 91 -1.31 10.31 11.92
C GLY A 91 -0.58 11.47 12.63
N ARG A 92 -1.31 12.33 13.33
CA ARG A 92 -0.73 13.52 13.98
C ARG A 92 0.43 13.18 14.89
N SER A 93 0.20 12.28 15.85
CA SER A 93 1.22 11.83 16.81
C SER A 93 2.46 11.22 16.14
N THR A 94 2.26 10.51 15.04
CA THR A 94 3.34 9.94 14.21
C THR A 94 4.14 11.05 13.55
N LEU A 95 3.47 12.03 12.94
CA LEU A 95 4.13 13.16 12.27
C LEU A 95 4.87 14.07 13.24
N GLU A 96 4.41 14.21 14.48
CA GLU A 96 5.17 14.91 15.54
C GLU A 96 6.52 14.24 15.79
N ARG A 97 6.55 12.90 15.92
CA ARG A 97 7.81 12.15 16.08
C ARG A 97 8.71 12.23 14.85
N VAL A 98 8.12 12.14 13.65
CA VAL A 98 8.85 12.29 12.40
C VAL A 98 9.42 13.71 12.27
N HIS A 99 8.66 14.74 12.65
CA HIS A 99 9.12 16.12 12.66
C HIS A 99 10.34 16.28 13.56
N THR A 100 10.30 15.77 14.80
CA THR A 100 11.47 15.82 15.69
C THR A 100 12.68 15.11 15.10
N LEU A 101 12.50 13.92 14.51
CA LEU A 101 13.60 13.20 13.87
C LEU A 101 14.20 14.01 12.71
N LEU A 102 13.38 14.60 11.84
CA LEU A 102 13.87 15.22 10.62
C LEU A 102 14.32 16.67 10.84
N TYR A 103 13.54 17.50 11.51
CA TYR A 103 13.87 18.90 11.74
C TYR A 103 14.87 19.10 12.87
N ASP A 104 14.71 18.40 14.01
CA ASP A 104 15.56 18.68 15.18
C ASP A 104 16.88 17.90 15.11
N VAL A 105 16.86 16.64 14.66
CA VAL A 105 18.07 15.80 14.60
C VAL A 105 18.83 15.95 13.28
N VAL A 106 18.15 15.75 12.15
CA VAL A 106 18.82 15.71 10.83
C VAL A 106 19.12 17.11 10.31
N LEU A 107 18.12 17.98 10.26
CA LEU A 107 18.25 19.35 9.74
C LEU A 107 18.75 20.34 10.79
N ARG A 108 18.63 20.02 12.08
CA ARG A 108 19.03 20.88 13.22
C ARG A 108 18.42 22.29 13.13
N GLY A 109 17.14 22.36 12.81
CA GLY A 109 16.38 23.61 12.66
C GLY A 109 16.61 24.34 11.32
N ASN A 110 17.44 23.83 10.41
CA ASN A 110 17.64 24.43 9.09
C ASN A 110 16.51 24.05 8.13
N GLN A 111 16.27 24.91 7.14
CA GLN A 111 15.34 24.62 6.05
C GLN A 111 15.98 23.69 5.02
N PRO A 112 15.28 22.62 4.57
CA PRO A 112 15.77 21.79 3.48
C PRO A 112 15.72 22.56 2.15
N PRO A 113 16.64 22.27 1.20
CA PRO A 113 16.66 22.89 -0.14
C PRO A 113 15.49 22.44 -1.03
N MET A 114 14.83 21.33 -0.68
CA MET A 114 13.62 20.84 -1.33
C MET A 114 12.43 20.90 -0.35
N PRO A 115 11.19 21.13 -0.80
CA PRO A 115 10.01 21.04 0.06
C PRO A 115 9.90 19.70 0.79
N LEU A 116 9.84 19.75 2.12
CA LEU A 116 9.50 18.63 2.99
C LEU A 116 8.10 18.90 3.56
N LYS A 117 7.10 18.13 3.11
CA LYS A 117 5.69 18.32 3.46
C LYS A 117 5.24 17.23 4.42
N MET A 118 4.82 17.60 5.61
CA MET A 118 4.16 16.70 6.57
C MET A 118 2.64 16.82 6.38
N GLN A 119 1.99 15.73 5.99
CA GLN A 119 0.58 15.68 5.63
C GLN A 119 -0.19 14.84 6.65
N GLU A 120 -0.84 15.48 7.62
CA GLU A 120 -1.73 14.78 8.56
C GLU A 120 -2.90 14.17 7.79
N ILE A 121 -3.04 12.84 7.86
CA ILE A 121 -4.13 12.12 7.20
C ILE A 121 -5.18 11.69 8.21
N LYS A 122 -6.44 11.89 7.84
CA LYS A 122 -7.61 11.33 8.52
C LYS A 122 -8.10 10.11 7.75
N PRO A 123 -8.84 9.18 8.40
CA PRO A 123 -9.48 8.08 7.70
C PRO A 123 -10.31 8.55 6.50
N GLY A 124 -10.18 7.87 5.36
CA GLY A 124 -10.77 8.24 4.09
C GLY A 124 -9.73 8.40 2.97
N THR A 125 -10.20 8.76 1.79
CA THR A 125 -9.35 9.01 0.61
C THR A 125 -8.56 10.30 0.79
N PHE A 126 -7.24 10.22 0.68
CA PHE A 126 -6.34 11.37 0.76
C PHE A 126 -5.53 11.59 -0.52
N PHE A 127 -5.54 10.62 -1.43
CA PHE A 127 -4.89 10.70 -2.73
C PHE A 127 -5.78 10.12 -3.82
N GLU A 128 -5.88 10.83 -4.94
CA GLU A 128 -6.66 10.43 -6.10
C GLU A 128 -5.88 10.73 -7.39
N ALA A 129 -5.68 9.69 -8.20
CA ALA A 129 -5.17 9.79 -9.56
C ALA A 129 -6.31 9.54 -10.57
N GLU A 130 -5.98 9.55 -11.86
CA GLU A 130 -6.96 9.31 -12.92
C GLU A 130 -7.64 7.94 -12.79
N ASP A 131 -6.87 6.90 -12.49
CA ASP A 131 -7.28 5.49 -12.54
C ASP A 131 -7.26 4.76 -11.19
N PHE A 132 -6.80 5.38 -10.10
CA PHE A 132 -6.85 4.78 -8.75
C PHE A 132 -6.95 5.81 -7.62
N THR A 133 -7.28 5.32 -6.42
CA THR A 133 -7.29 6.08 -5.17
C THR A 133 -6.40 5.43 -4.11
N VAL A 134 -5.94 6.24 -3.15
CA VAL A 134 -5.35 5.75 -1.90
C VAL A 134 -6.14 6.32 -0.72
N SER A 135 -6.56 5.42 0.17
CA SER A 135 -7.35 5.75 1.36
C SER A 135 -6.66 5.22 2.61
N ALA A 136 -6.79 5.95 3.71
CA ALA A 136 -6.34 5.51 5.03
C ALA A 136 -7.51 5.00 5.88
N PHE A 137 -7.25 4.06 6.78
CA PHE A 137 -8.22 3.57 7.75
C PHE A 137 -7.54 3.35 9.12
N PRO A 138 -8.28 3.47 10.24
CA PRO A 138 -7.72 3.27 11.57
C PRO A 138 -7.39 1.80 11.80
N VAL A 139 -6.28 1.54 12.50
CA VAL A 139 -5.85 0.21 12.94
C VAL A 139 -5.66 0.24 14.44
N SER A 140 -6.16 -0.78 15.14
CA SER A 140 -5.92 -0.93 16.58
C SER A 140 -4.50 -1.42 16.83
N HIS A 141 -3.62 -0.60 17.40
CA HIS A 141 -2.27 -0.99 17.83
C HIS A 141 -1.84 -0.15 19.04
N ARG A 142 -0.64 -0.38 19.59
CA ARG A 142 -0.10 0.44 20.68
C ARG A 142 0.22 1.85 20.20
N GLY A 143 -0.47 2.81 20.80
CA GLY A 143 -0.28 4.23 20.53
C GLY A 143 -1.48 4.83 19.77
N PRO A 144 -1.56 6.17 19.72
CA PRO A 144 -2.59 6.85 18.97
C PRO A 144 -2.32 6.80 17.44
N ASP A 145 -3.37 7.07 16.67
CA ASP A 145 -3.33 7.33 15.23
C ASP A 145 -2.60 6.28 14.37
N CYS A 146 -2.75 4.99 14.69
CA CYS A 146 -2.24 3.90 13.87
C CYS A 146 -3.16 3.69 12.65
N LEU A 147 -2.54 3.52 11.48
CA LEU A 147 -3.22 3.53 10.19
C LEU A 147 -2.85 2.31 9.33
N GLY A 148 -3.79 1.92 8.49
CA GLY A 148 -3.56 1.09 7.31
C GLY A 148 -3.96 1.83 6.04
N TYR A 149 -3.60 1.26 4.88
CA TYR A 149 -3.80 1.87 3.58
C TYR A 149 -4.53 0.94 2.61
N VAL A 150 -5.46 1.50 1.84
CA VAL A 150 -6.13 0.82 0.72
C VAL A 150 -5.69 1.49 -0.57
N PHE A 151 -5.22 0.69 -1.51
CA PHE A 151 -4.96 1.08 -2.89
C PHE A 151 -6.03 0.42 -3.76
N GLU A 152 -6.81 1.23 -4.47
CA GLU A 152 -7.96 0.73 -5.22
C GLU A 152 -8.03 1.37 -6.61
N GLU A 153 -7.94 0.53 -7.65
CA GLU A 153 -8.19 0.98 -9.02
C GLU A 153 -9.67 1.31 -9.19
N LYS A 154 -9.94 2.41 -9.88
CA LYS A 154 -11.30 2.83 -10.20
C LYS A 154 -11.94 1.81 -11.13
N ALA A 155 -13.21 1.53 -10.89
CA ALA A 155 -13.98 0.68 -11.79
C ALA A 155 -14.12 1.36 -13.15
N ARG A 156 -13.98 0.59 -14.23
CA ARG A 156 -14.08 1.09 -15.60
C ARG A 156 -14.95 0.19 -16.44
N ARG A 157 -15.47 0.72 -17.54
CA ARG A 157 -16.14 -0.08 -18.56
C ARG A 157 -15.24 -0.14 -19.80
N PRO A 158 -14.89 -1.32 -20.30
CA PRO A 158 -14.04 -1.42 -21.48
C PRO A 158 -14.77 -0.87 -22.70
N PHE A 159 -14.06 -0.11 -23.53
CA PHE A 159 -14.60 0.40 -24.79
C PHE A 159 -14.64 -0.70 -25.85
N LEU A 160 -15.83 -1.00 -26.37
CA LEU A 160 -16.09 -2.02 -27.38
C LEU A 160 -15.91 -1.41 -28.77
N ALA A 161 -14.65 -1.34 -29.23
CA ALA A 161 -14.30 -0.73 -30.51
C ALA A 161 -15.14 -1.26 -31.69
N ALA A 162 -15.34 -2.59 -31.76
CA ALA A 162 -16.16 -3.21 -32.81
C ALA A 162 -17.62 -2.70 -32.82
N ARG A 163 -18.23 -2.47 -31.64
CA ARG A 163 -19.59 -1.91 -31.56
C ARG A 163 -19.63 -0.45 -31.97
N ALA A 164 -18.61 0.32 -31.60
CA ALA A 164 -18.49 1.71 -32.03
C ALA A 164 -18.31 1.82 -33.56
N ASP A 165 -17.54 0.90 -34.16
CA ASP A 165 -17.35 0.81 -35.60
C ASP A 165 -18.67 0.44 -36.32
N GLU A 166 -19.40 -0.57 -35.82
CA GLU A 166 -20.72 -0.97 -36.33
C GLU A 166 -21.75 0.18 -36.31
N LEU A 167 -21.68 1.02 -35.28
CA LEU A 167 -22.57 2.17 -35.13
C LEU A 167 -22.12 3.39 -35.96
N GLY A 168 -20.93 3.35 -36.56
CA GLY A 168 -20.36 4.44 -37.35
C GLY A 168 -19.81 5.59 -36.50
N VAL A 169 -19.40 5.32 -35.26
CA VAL A 169 -18.76 6.32 -34.40
C VAL A 169 -17.34 6.60 -34.92
N PRO A 170 -17.01 7.84 -35.34
CA PRO A 170 -15.70 8.15 -35.90
C PRO A 170 -14.58 7.96 -34.86
N PHE A 171 -13.36 7.70 -35.36
CA PHE A 171 -12.16 7.78 -34.53
C PHE A 171 -11.90 9.24 -34.17
N GLY A 172 -11.91 9.57 -32.88
CA GLY A 172 -11.74 10.96 -32.44
C GLY A 172 -12.42 11.27 -31.10
N PRO A 173 -12.69 12.56 -30.83
CA PRO A 173 -13.22 13.03 -29.54
C PRO A 173 -14.55 12.35 -29.15
N GLN A 174 -15.36 11.93 -30.13
CA GLN A 174 -16.63 11.23 -29.92
C GLN A 174 -16.46 9.96 -29.07
N ARG A 175 -15.41 9.18 -29.31
CA ARG A 175 -15.16 7.96 -28.51
C ARG A 175 -14.74 8.30 -27.09
N ARG A 176 -13.99 9.39 -26.89
CA ARG A 176 -13.59 9.87 -25.56
C ARG A 176 -14.81 10.33 -24.76
N GLU A 177 -15.73 11.07 -25.38
CA GLU A 177 -16.99 11.49 -24.76
C GLU A 177 -17.81 10.27 -24.31
N LEU A 178 -17.92 9.25 -25.16
CA LEU A 178 -18.63 8.01 -24.82
C LEU A 178 -17.98 7.28 -23.63
N VAL A 179 -16.65 7.21 -23.58
CA VAL A 179 -15.91 6.64 -22.43
C VAL A 179 -16.09 7.49 -21.17
N ALA A 180 -16.19 8.81 -21.30
CA ALA A 180 -16.48 9.73 -20.20
C ALA A 180 -17.93 9.66 -19.70
N GLY A 181 -18.78 8.84 -20.34
CA GLY A 181 -20.18 8.66 -19.95
C GLY A 181 -21.15 9.62 -20.63
N ASN A 182 -20.70 10.39 -21.62
CA ASN A 182 -21.53 11.34 -22.36
C ASN A 182 -22.06 10.71 -23.65
N ALA A 183 -23.34 10.95 -23.96
CA ALA A 183 -23.92 10.57 -25.26
C ALA A 183 -23.39 11.49 -26.37
N VAL A 184 -23.26 10.95 -27.58
CA VAL A 184 -22.73 11.68 -28.74
C VAL A 184 -23.71 11.62 -29.91
N THR A 185 -23.96 12.76 -30.53
CA THR A 185 -24.73 12.86 -31.78
C THR A 185 -23.78 12.77 -32.97
N LEU A 186 -24.03 11.82 -33.87
CA LEU A 186 -23.28 11.62 -35.11
C LEU A 186 -23.68 12.64 -36.18
N ALA A 187 -22.88 12.74 -37.24
CA ALA A 187 -23.14 13.67 -38.36
C ALA A 187 -24.46 13.38 -39.09
N ASP A 188 -24.96 12.14 -39.02
CA ASP A 188 -26.26 11.74 -39.58
C ASP A 188 -27.44 11.96 -38.62
N GLY A 189 -27.19 12.59 -37.46
CA GLY A 189 -28.21 12.90 -36.46
C GLY A 189 -28.53 11.76 -35.48
N ARG A 190 -27.97 10.56 -35.65
CA ARG A 190 -28.15 9.45 -34.69
C ARG A 190 -27.43 9.77 -33.38
N VAL A 191 -28.07 9.45 -32.25
CA VAL A 191 -27.46 9.55 -30.92
C VAL A 191 -26.92 8.18 -30.51
N VAL A 192 -25.63 8.13 -30.20
CA VAL A 192 -24.97 6.95 -29.62
C VAL A 192 -24.77 7.20 -28.13
N THR A 193 -25.14 6.22 -27.31
CA THR A 193 -25.02 6.27 -25.85
C THR A 193 -23.83 5.42 -25.39
N PRO A 194 -23.23 5.73 -24.21
CA PRO A 194 -22.15 4.92 -23.66
C PRO A 194 -22.51 3.43 -23.55
N ASP A 195 -23.75 3.08 -23.16
CA ASP A 195 -24.18 1.68 -22.99
C ASP A 195 -24.14 0.85 -24.27
N GLN A 196 -24.20 1.48 -25.44
CA GLN A 196 -24.13 0.79 -26.73
C GLN A 196 -22.70 0.40 -27.12
N VAL A 197 -21.69 1.07 -26.55
CA VAL A 197 -20.27 0.92 -26.93
C VAL A 197 -19.36 0.60 -25.74
N LEU A 198 -19.89 0.54 -24.52
CA LEU A 198 -19.14 0.18 -23.31
C LEU A 198 -19.59 -1.17 -22.79
N GLY A 199 -18.62 -2.03 -22.49
CA GLY A 199 -18.84 -3.33 -21.87
C GLY A 199 -19.35 -3.25 -20.43
N PRO A 200 -19.48 -4.40 -19.76
CA PRO A 200 -19.87 -4.46 -18.35
C PRO A 200 -18.87 -3.73 -17.46
N LEU A 201 -19.33 -3.27 -16.29
CA LEU A 201 -18.46 -2.62 -15.31
C LEU A 201 -17.43 -3.61 -14.76
N GLU A 202 -16.16 -3.31 -15.01
CA GLU A 202 -15.02 -4.01 -14.45
C GLU A 202 -14.54 -3.24 -13.21
N LYS A 203 -14.77 -3.78 -12.02
CA LYS A 203 -14.08 -3.35 -10.79
C LYS A 203 -12.56 -3.43 -10.98
N GLY A 204 -11.84 -2.43 -10.46
CA GLY A 204 -10.40 -2.43 -10.44
C GLY A 204 -9.82 -3.37 -9.38
N SER A 205 -8.49 -3.57 -9.40
CA SER A 205 -7.79 -4.34 -8.37
C SER A 205 -7.77 -3.58 -7.04
N ARG A 206 -7.79 -4.32 -5.93
CA ARG A 206 -7.79 -3.74 -4.57
C ARG A 206 -6.73 -4.38 -3.68
N LEU A 207 -5.78 -3.58 -3.22
CA LEU A 207 -4.71 -3.97 -2.29
C LEU A 207 -4.92 -3.27 -0.95
N VAL A 208 -4.97 -4.04 0.13
CA VAL A 208 -5.02 -3.56 1.51
C VAL A 208 -3.70 -3.84 2.18
N VAL A 209 -3.09 -2.82 2.77
CA VAL A 209 -1.88 -2.90 3.59
C VAL A 209 -2.23 -2.50 5.00
N VAL A 210 -2.15 -3.45 5.91
CA VAL A 210 -2.27 -3.25 7.35
C VAL A 210 -0.86 -3.18 7.91
N GLY A 211 -0.56 -2.12 8.68
CA GLY A 211 0.64 -2.05 9.50
C GLY A 211 0.55 -3.00 10.70
N ASP A 212 1.21 -2.64 11.79
CA ASP A 212 1.07 -3.37 13.04
C ASP A 212 -0.36 -3.26 13.58
N ALA A 213 -0.90 -4.37 14.10
CA ALA A 213 -2.28 -4.51 14.52
C ALA A 213 -2.41 -5.46 15.72
N GLY A 214 -3.27 -5.13 16.68
CA GLY A 214 -3.51 -5.93 17.88
C GLY A 214 -4.81 -6.73 17.85
N ARG A 215 -5.67 -6.52 16.86
CA ARG A 215 -6.92 -7.26 16.64
C ARG A 215 -7.30 -7.20 15.16
N THR A 216 -8.22 -8.08 14.75
CA THR A 216 -8.61 -8.24 13.34
C THR A 216 -10.09 -7.99 13.08
N ASP A 217 -10.93 -7.90 14.11
CA ASP A 217 -12.37 -7.77 13.95
C ASP A 217 -12.80 -6.38 13.43
N ASP A 218 -11.99 -5.34 13.69
CA ASP A 218 -12.12 -4.00 13.10
C ASP A 218 -11.59 -3.92 11.65
N LEU A 219 -10.91 -4.97 11.17
CA LEU A 219 -10.32 -5.02 9.83
C LEU A 219 -11.20 -5.73 8.78
N VAL A 220 -12.24 -6.46 9.21
CA VAL A 220 -13.03 -7.33 8.32
C VAL A 220 -13.69 -6.56 7.18
N GLU A 221 -14.35 -5.45 7.50
CA GLU A 221 -15.09 -4.66 6.50
C GLU A 221 -14.13 -4.02 5.49
N VAL A 222 -13.04 -3.41 5.96
CA VAL A 222 -12.06 -2.77 5.07
C VAL A 222 -11.29 -3.81 4.23
N CYS A 223 -11.10 -5.03 4.71
CA CYS A 223 -10.44 -6.09 3.94
C CYS A 223 -11.39 -6.82 2.97
N ARG A 224 -12.71 -6.58 3.04
CA ARG A 224 -13.69 -7.40 2.31
C ARG A 224 -13.41 -7.43 0.81
N GLY A 225 -13.24 -8.64 0.28
CA GLY A 225 -13.03 -8.90 -1.14
C GLY A 225 -11.75 -8.30 -1.73
N ALA A 226 -10.76 -7.93 -0.92
CA ALA A 226 -9.48 -7.43 -1.42
C ALA A 226 -8.76 -8.49 -2.25
N ASP A 227 -8.12 -8.09 -3.35
CA ASP A 227 -7.30 -8.99 -4.17
C ASP A 227 -5.97 -9.32 -3.48
N GLY A 228 -5.44 -8.39 -2.70
CA GLY A 228 -4.27 -8.61 -1.85
C GLY A 228 -4.46 -8.01 -0.46
N LEU A 229 -4.11 -8.77 0.57
CA LEU A 229 -3.98 -8.30 1.94
C LEU A 229 -2.55 -8.50 2.42
N VAL A 230 -1.88 -7.41 2.78
CA VAL A 230 -0.60 -7.40 3.47
C VAL A 230 -0.87 -7.09 4.94
N ILE A 231 -0.39 -7.94 5.85
CA ILE A 231 -0.62 -7.76 7.28
C ILE A 231 0.53 -8.35 8.09
N GLU A 232 0.77 -7.80 9.27
CA GLU A 232 1.73 -8.35 10.21
C GLU A 232 1.40 -9.79 10.66
N SER A 233 2.44 -10.53 10.99
CA SER A 233 2.36 -11.85 11.61
C SER A 233 3.52 -12.01 12.58
N THR A 234 3.56 -11.12 13.57
CA THR A 234 4.68 -11.04 14.51
C THR A 234 4.86 -12.34 15.29
N TYR A 235 3.76 -12.98 15.68
CA TYR A 235 3.76 -14.19 16.52
C TYR A 235 3.17 -15.41 15.81
N LEU A 236 3.41 -16.60 16.39
CA LEU A 236 2.63 -17.81 16.13
C LEU A 236 1.52 -17.94 17.17
N ASP A 237 0.52 -18.78 16.87
CA ASP A 237 -0.64 -18.99 17.74
C ASP A 237 -0.27 -19.57 19.12
N GLU A 238 0.83 -20.34 19.19
CA GLU A 238 1.41 -20.81 20.45
C GLU A 238 1.82 -19.68 21.42
N GLU A 239 2.09 -18.47 20.91
CA GLU A 239 2.41 -17.27 21.68
C GLU A 239 1.31 -16.20 21.59
N ALA A 240 0.04 -16.60 21.40
CA ALA A 240 -1.10 -15.68 21.29
C ALA A 240 -1.26 -14.73 22.50
N ASP A 241 -0.86 -15.14 23.70
CA ASP A 241 -0.82 -14.26 24.88
C ASP A 241 0.19 -13.12 24.72
N MET A 242 1.36 -13.42 24.15
CA MET A 242 2.40 -12.43 23.87
C MET A 242 1.95 -11.46 22.78
N ALA A 243 1.32 -11.98 21.72
CA ALA A 243 0.70 -11.17 20.67
C ALA A 243 -0.30 -10.17 21.28
N ARG A 244 -1.23 -10.63 22.13
CA ARG A 244 -2.17 -9.75 22.83
C ARG A 244 -1.47 -8.71 23.71
N GLN A 245 -0.51 -9.13 24.52
CA GLN A 245 0.22 -8.24 25.45
C GLN A 245 0.93 -7.10 24.71
N PHE A 246 1.54 -7.41 23.56
CA PHE A 246 2.28 -6.44 22.75
C PHE A 246 1.44 -5.84 21.62
N SER A 247 0.13 -6.09 21.58
CA SER A 247 -0.80 -5.59 20.57
C SER A 247 -0.38 -5.94 19.14
N HIS A 248 -0.01 -7.20 18.91
CA HIS A 248 0.36 -7.76 17.61
C HIS A 248 -0.55 -8.94 17.24
N LEU A 249 -0.39 -9.47 16.02
CA LEU A 249 -1.15 -10.62 15.52
C LEU A 249 -0.33 -11.90 15.49
N THR A 250 -1.06 -13.01 15.44
CA THR A 250 -0.51 -14.33 15.07
C THR A 250 -0.75 -14.63 13.59
N ALA A 251 0.01 -15.56 13.03
CA ALA A 251 -0.19 -16.00 11.64
C ALA A 251 -1.60 -16.57 11.42
N ARG A 252 -2.12 -17.33 12.40
CA ARG A 252 -3.51 -17.80 12.43
C ARG A 252 -4.51 -16.63 12.35
N MET A 253 -4.36 -15.59 13.17
CA MET A 253 -5.30 -14.45 13.18
C MET A 253 -5.36 -13.73 11.82
N GLY A 254 -4.20 -13.50 11.19
CA GLY A 254 -4.14 -12.93 9.84
C GLY A 254 -4.84 -13.81 8.80
N ALA A 255 -4.64 -15.13 8.86
CA ALA A 255 -5.29 -16.09 7.98
C ALA A 255 -6.82 -16.19 8.19
N GLU A 256 -7.28 -16.10 9.44
CA GLU A 256 -8.70 -16.08 9.76
C GLU A 256 -9.39 -14.80 9.25
N LEU A 257 -8.73 -13.64 9.37
CA LEU A 257 -9.18 -12.39 8.77
C LEU A 257 -9.31 -12.53 7.26
N ALA A 258 -8.25 -13.03 6.59
CA ALA A 258 -8.24 -13.24 5.15
C ALA A 258 -9.43 -14.11 4.69
N ARG A 259 -9.65 -15.24 5.34
CA ARG A 259 -10.78 -16.14 5.07
C ARG A 259 -12.13 -15.46 5.31
N LYS A 260 -12.29 -14.76 6.44
CA LYS A 260 -13.56 -14.11 6.83
C LYS A 260 -13.90 -12.94 5.90
N ALA A 261 -12.92 -12.16 5.48
CA ALA A 261 -13.08 -11.05 4.56
C ALA A 261 -13.20 -11.49 3.10
N GLY A 262 -12.89 -12.76 2.78
CA GLY A 262 -12.92 -13.28 1.42
C GLY A 262 -11.86 -12.64 0.52
N VAL A 263 -10.68 -12.36 1.08
CA VAL A 263 -9.54 -11.84 0.30
C VAL A 263 -9.05 -12.91 -0.68
N LYS A 264 -8.40 -12.50 -1.77
CA LYS A 264 -7.87 -13.46 -2.76
C LYS A 264 -6.51 -13.98 -2.36
N LYS A 265 -5.61 -13.10 -1.91
CA LYS A 265 -4.24 -13.45 -1.50
C LYS A 265 -3.85 -12.79 -0.18
N LEU A 266 -3.24 -13.57 0.71
CA LEU A 266 -2.66 -13.10 1.97
C LEU A 266 -1.14 -13.07 1.88
N ILE A 267 -0.54 -11.96 2.27
CA ILE A 267 0.91 -11.75 2.31
C ILE A 267 1.28 -11.37 3.75
N LEU A 268 1.94 -12.27 4.46
CA LEU A 268 2.38 -12.05 5.83
C LEU A 268 3.76 -11.38 5.85
N THR A 269 3.89 -10.36 6.69
CA THR A 269 5.15 -9.63 6.91
C THR A 269 5.36 -9.36 8.41
N HIS A 270 6.35 -8.54 8.77
CA HIS A 270 6.65 -8.16 10.15
C HIS A 270 6.81 -9.40 11.05
N ILE A 271 7.76 -10.26 10.67
CA ILE A 271 7.95 -11.56 11.30
C ILE A 271 8.95 -11.45 12.45
N SER A 272 8.61 -12.01 13.61
CA SER A 272 9.56 -12.12 14.71
C SER A 272 10.71 -13.06 14.33
N ARG A 273 11.92 -12.63 14.70
CA ARG A 273 13.18 -13.37 14.53
C ARG A 273 13.19 -14.76 15.19
N ARG A 274 12.23 -15.03 16.08
CA ARG A 274 12.10 -16.27 16.85
C ARG A 274 11.70 -17.45 15.98
N TYR A 275 10.93 -17.20 14.92
CA TYR A 275 10.29 -18.26 14.16
C TYR A 275 11.00 -18.52 12.84
N ARG A 276 10.90 -19.77 12.40
CA ARG A 276 11.29 -20.13 11.04
C ARG A 276 10.09 -19.83 10.16
N GLU A 277 10.36 -19.26 8.99
CA GLU A 277 9.33 -18.92 8.00
C GLU A 277 8.40 -20.11 7.66
N LYS A 278 8.96 -21.33 7.61
CA LYS A 278 8.19 -22.55 7.35
C LYS A 278 7.11 -22.84 8.40
N ASP A 279 7.30 -22.40 9.64
CA ASP A 279 6.34 -22.62 10.72
C ASP A 279 5.20 -21.59 10.61
N VAL A 280 5.55 -20.33 10.33
CA VAL A 280 4.59 -19.24 10.04
C VAL A 280 3.68 -19.57 8.87
N ILE A 281 4.28 -19.98 7.73
CA ILE A 281 3.51 -20.30 6.53
C ILE A 281 2.61 -21.53 6.74
N ALA A 282 3.08 -22.55 7.46
CA ALA A 282 2.30 -23.75 7.74
C ALA A 282 1.07 -23.45 8.61
N GLU A 283 1.23 -22.62 9.65
CA GLU A 283 0.13 -22.18 10.50
C GLU A 283 -0.93 -21.43 9.68
N ALA A 284 -0.51 -20.43 8.91
CA ALA A 284 -1.44 -19.61 8.13
C ALA A 284 -2.12 -20.40 7.00
N GLN A 285 -1.38 -21.23 6.26
CA GLN A 285 -1.92 -22.03 5.15
C GLN A 285 -2.90 -23.11 5.62
N SER A 286 -2.81 -23.55 6.89
CA SER A 286 -3.82 -24.45 7.47
C SER A 286 -5.22 -23.81 7.56
N VAL A 287 -5.30 -22.48 7.56
CA VAL A 287 -6.56 -21.71 7.65
C VAL A 287 -6.93 -21.07 6.31
N PHE A 288 -5.94 -20.49 5.61
CA PHE A 288 -6.13 -19.81 4.33
C PHE A 288 -5.01 -20.25 3.35
N PRO A 289 -5.29 -21.17 2.41
CA PRO A 289 -4.25 -21.77 1.57
C PRO A 289 -3.48 -20.78 0.68
N ASN A 290 -4.12 -19.72 0.17
CA ASN A 290 -3.46 -18.71 -0.69
C ASN A 290 -2.69 -17.67 0.14
N THR A 291 -1.81 -18.15 1.01
CA THR A 291 -0.94 -17.35 1.87
C THR A 291 0.52 -17.50 1.46
N VAL A 292 1.25 -16.38 1.47
CA VAL A 292 2.72 -16.34 1.38
C VAL A 292 3.29 -15.57 2.57
N VAL A 293 4.55 -15.83 2.91
CA VAL A 293 5.32 -15.01 3.86
C VAL A 293 6.33 -14.22 3.04
N ALA A 294 6.20 -12.90 3.04
CA ALA A 294 7.10 -12.01 2.30
C ALA A 294 8.53 -12.16 2.81
N ARG A 295 9.49 -12.11 1.90
CA ARG A 295 10.92 -11.91 2.18
C ARG A 295 11.35 -10.56 1.65
N ASP A 296 12.46 -10.06 2.17
CA ASP A 296 13.10 -8.89 1.59
C ASP A 296 13.37 -9.14 0.10
N PHE A 297 13.04 -8.13 -0.71
CA PHE A 297 13.11 -8.10 -2.17
C PHE A 297 12.09 -8.95 -2.92
N ASP A 298 11.15 -9.61 -2.23
CA ASP A 298 10.00 -10.22 -2.91
C ASP A 298 9.15 -9.14 -3.59
N ILE A 299 8.67 -9.46 -4.80
CA ILE A 299 7.75 -8.63 -5.57
C ILE A 299 6.47 -9.42 -5.81
N TYR A 300 5.33 -8.80 -5.51
CA TYR A 300 4.01 -9.38 -5.78
C TYR A 300 3.19 -8.43 -6.65
N GLN A 301 2.63 -8.97 -7.73
CA GLN A 301 1.63 -8.28 -8.54
C GLN A 301 0.24 -8.62 -8.02
N ILE A 302 -0.52 -7.58 -7.71
CA ILE A 302 -1.91 -7.67 -7.29
C ILE A 302 -2.79 -7.34 -8.50
N LYS A 303 -3.36 -8.42 -9.05
CA LYS A 303 -4.28 -8.38 -10.16
C LYS A 303 -5.62 -8.87 -9.65
N ARG A 304 -6.69 -8.34 -10.23
CA ARG A 304 -8.00 -8.93 -10.08
C ARG A 304 -8.00 -10.34 -10.68
N GLU A 305 -8.40 -11.33 -9.88
CA GLU A 305 -8.73 -12.66 -10.39
C GLU A 305 -10.14 -12.61 -11.01
N ILE A 306 -10.25 -12.98 -12.28
CA ILE A 306 -11.49 -13.00 -13.08
C ILE A 306 -12.25 -14.29 -12.82
#